data_AF-A0A962RCL9-F1
#
_entry.id   AF-A0A962RCL9-F1
#
_cell.length_a   1.000
_cell.length_b   1.000
_cell.length_c   1.000
_cell.angle_alpha   90.00
_cell.angle_beta   90.00
_cell.angle_gamma   90.00
#
_symmetry.space_group_name_H-M   'P 1'
#
loop_
_entity.id
_entity.type
_entity.pdbx_description
1 polymer ?
#
loop_
_entity_poly.entity_id
_entity_poly.type
_entity_poly.pdbx_seq_one_letter_code
_entity_poly.pdbx_strand_id
1 'polypeptide(L)' 'MRSDPPEPSNPFDAIPDARDGLTRVQRLLLLELWHVQRELDRETVPSAMLYGRLLEHIDLSPAGFREALAT' A
#
# COMPACT_ATOMS: atom_id res chain seq x y z
N MET A 1 -21.38 16.59 -2.82
CA MET A 1 -21.09 15.20 -2.43
C MET A 1 -19.59 14.97 -2.58
N ARG A 2 -18.79 15.42 -1.60
CA ARG A 2 -17.39 15.02 -1.49
C ARG A 2 -17.40 13.80 -0.58
N SER A 3 -17.43 12.63 -1.18
CA SER A 3 -17.07 11.41 -0.46
C SER A 3 -15.55 11.36 -0.54
N ASP A 4 -14.88 11.90 0.48
CA ASP A 4 -13.44 11.70 0.63
C ASP A 4 -13.16 10.19 0.66
N PRO A 5 -12.01 9.75 0.12
CA PRO A 5 -11.76 8.34 -0.15
C PRO A 5 -11.62 7.56 1.16
N PRO A 6 -11.77 6.22 1.18
CA PRO A 6 -11.50 5.48 2.41
C PRO A 6 -10.04 5.70 2.79
N GLU A 7 -9.84 6.43 3.88
CA GLU A 7 -8.76 6.17 4.83
C GLU A 7 -8.69 4.66 5.09
N PRO A 8 -7.52 4.10 5.47
CA PRO A 8 -7.51 2.69 5.83
C PRO A 8 -8.65 2.42 6.81
N SER A 9 -9.44 1.38 6.54
CA SER A 9 -10.68 1.12 7.28
C SER A 9 -10.43 0.98 8.79
N ASN A 10 -9.19 0.68 9.16
CA ASN A 10 -8.68 0.73 10.50
C ASN A 10 -7.76 1.96 10.72
N PRO A 11 -8.08 2.85 11.69
CA PRO A 11 -7.28 4.05 11.96
C PRO A 11 -5.85 3.74 12.43
N PHE A 12 -5.59 2.55 12.98
CA PHE A 12 -4.23 2.14 13.37
C PHE A 12 -3.28 1.96 12.18
N ASP A 13 -3.81 1.74 10.98
CA ASP A 13 -2.99 1.47 9.80
C ASP A 13 -2.32 2.74 9.26
N ALA A 14 -2.85 3.92 9.62
CA ALA A 14 -2.30 5.23 9.29
C ALA A 14 -1.24 5.70 10.32
N ILE A 15 -1.09 5.02 11.46
CA ILE A 15 -0.12 5.41 12.48
C ILE A 15 1.29 4.96 12.07
N PRO A 16 2.27 5.87 11.96
CA PRO A 16 3.67 5.52 11.67
C PRO A 16 4.30 4.68 12.79
N ASP A 17 5.03 3.63 12.44
CA ASP A 17 5.86 2.89 13.40
C ASP A 17 7.03 3.77 13.85
N ALA A 18 7.30 3.81 15.16
CA ALA A 18 8.32 4.69 15.75
C ALA A 18 9.76 4.38 15.29
N ARG A 19 10.01 3.19 14.72
CA ARG A 19 11.35 2.76 14.30
C ARG A 19 11.74 3.27 12.92
N ASP A 20 10.79 3.22 11.98
CA ASP A 20 11.04 3.48 10.56
C ASP A 20 10.15 4.59 9.99
N GLY A 21 9.15 5.07 10.74
CA GLY A 21 8.18 6.06 10.28
C GLY A 21 7.19 5.52 9.24
N LEU A 22 7.19 4.21 8.99
CA LEU A 22 6.30 3.60 8.00
C LEU A 22 4.95 3.27 8.63
N THR A 23 3.90 3.66 7.93
CA THR A 23 2.53 3.20 8.18
C THR A 23 2.38 1.72 7.81
N ARG A 24 1.29 1.08 8.24
CA ARG A 24 1.02 -0.32 7.86
C ARG A 24 0.88 -0.45 6.34
N VAL A 25 0.22 0.52 5.70
CA VAL A 25 0.03 0.56 4.24
C VAL A 25 1.38 0.55 3.53
N GLN A 26 2.30 1.44 3.93
CA GLN A 26 3.63 1.53 3.32
C GLN A 26 4.46 0.26 3.54
N ARG A 27 4.39 -0.34 4.73
CA ARG A 27 5.08 -1.60 5.02
C ARG A 27 4.58 -2.75 4.14
N LEU A 28 3.26 -2.90 4.02
CA LEU A 28 2.66 -3.91 3.13
C LEU A 28 3.02 -3.63 1.67
N LEU A 29 3.06 -2.37 1.25
CA LEU A 29 3.43 -1.99 -0.11
C LEU A 29 4.84 -2.46 -0.44
N LEU A 30 5.81 -2.19 0.44
CA LEU A 30 7.19 -2.62 0.25
C LEU A 30 7.34 -4.15 0.28
N LEU A 31 6.60 -4.83 1.16
CA LEU A 31 6.60 -6.29 1.26
C LEU A 31 6.05 -6.94 -0.02
N GLU A 32 4.87 -6.52 -0.49
CA GLU A 32 4.25 -7.05 -1.69
C GLU A 32 5.03 -6.68 -2.96
N LEU A 33 5.63 -5.47 -2.99
CA LEU A 33 6.52 -5.09 -4.07
C LEU A 33 7.69 -6.07 -4.17
N TRP A 34 8.33 -6.40 -3.04
CA TRP A 34 9.42 -7.37 -2.99
C TRP A 34 8.98 -8.78 -3.41
N HIS A 35 7.80 -9.24 -2.95
CA HIS A 35 7.25 -10.53 -3.35
C HIS A 35 7.00 -10.59 -4.86
N VAL A 36 6.28 -9.63 -5.42
CA VAL A 36 5.91 -9.62 -6.83
C VAL A 36 7.13 -9.47 -7.74
N GLN A 37 8.13 -8.67 -7.37
CA GLN A 37 9.39 -8.59 -8.14
C GLN A 37 10.07 -9.96 -8.26
N ARG A 38 10.09 -10.74 -7.18
CA ARG A 38 10.68 -12.08 -7.17
C ARG A 38 9.83 -13.12 -7.89
N GLU A 39 8.51 -13.04 -7.78
CA GLU A 39 7.59 -13.93 -8.48
C GLU A 39 7.67 -13.74 -10.00
N LEU A 40 7.79 -12.49 -10.45
CA LEU A 40 7.84 -12.15 -11.89
C LEU A 40 9.26 -12.16 -12.48
N ASP A 41 10.29 -12.25 -11.64
CA ASP A 41 11.71 -12.05 -11.99
C ASP A 41 11.92 -10.74 -12.76
N ARG A 42 11.36 -9.65 -12.22
CA ARG A 42 11.38 -8.31 -12.83
C ARG A 42 11.66 -7.24 -11.79
N GLU A 43 12.43 -6.24 -12.21
CA GLU A 43 12.70 -5.05 -11.39
C GLU A 43 11.45 -4.17 -11.23
N THR A 44 10.61 -4.09 -12.26
CA THR A 44 9.40 -3.25 -12.25
C THR A 44 8.14 -4.09 -12.11
N VAL A 45 7.23 -3.63 -11.25
CA VAL A 45 5.94 -4.26 -11.01
C VAL A 45 4.83 -3.35 -11.50
N PRO A 46 3.87 -3.85 -12.31
CA PRO A 46 2.71 -3.06 -12.70
C PRO A 46 1.92 -2.59 -11.47
N SER A 47 1.69 -1.28 -11.34
CA SER A 47 1.03 -0.70 -10.15
C SER A 47 -0.37 -1.27 -9.89
N ALA A 48 -1.10 -1.68 -10.95
CA ALA A 48 -2.40 -2.33 -10.81
C ALA A 48 -2.31 -3.71 -10.13
N MET A 49 -1.24 -4.47 -10.40
CA MET A 49 -1.01 -5.77 -9.77
C MET A 49 -0.64 -5.59 -8.29
N LEU A 50 0.26 -4.64 -7.99
CA LEU A 50 0.63 -4.31 -6.62
C LEU A 50 -0.58 -3.82 -5.80
N TYR A 51 -1.43 -2.98 -6.41
CA TYR A 51 -2.67 -2.54 -5.78
C TYR A 51 -3.62 -3.71 -5.48
N GLY A 52 -3.78 -4.65 -6.42
CA GLY A 52 -4.58 -5.86 -6.21
C GLY A 52 -4.09 -6.68 -5.02
N ARG A 53 -2.77 -6.92 -4.92
CA ARG A 53 -2.16 -7.65 -3.80
C ARG A 53 -2.38 -6.96 -2.46
N LEU A 54 -2.27 -5.63 -2.42
CA LEU A 54 -2.52 -4.87 -1.21
C LEU A 54 -3.97 -5.00 -0.71
N LEU A 55 -4.94 -5.01 -1.63
CA LEU A 55 -6.35 -5.17 -1.27
C LEU A 55 -6.67 -6.54 -0.64
N GLU A 56 -5.79 -7.54 -0.78
CA GLU A 56 -5.92 -8.82 -0.07
C GLU A 56 -5.60 -8.69 1.44
N HIS A 57 -4.91 -7.62 1.84
CA HIS A 57 -4.43 -7.42 3.21
C HIS A 57 -5.07 -6.24 3.94
N ILE A 58 -5.53 -5.23 3.20
CA ILE A 58 -6.03 -3.97 3.77
C ILE A 58 -7.03 -3.30 2.82
N ASP A 59 -8.10 -2.73 3.37
CA ASP A 59 -8.98 -1.87 2.59
C ASP A 59 -8.27 -0.54 2.33
N LEU A 60 -7.97 -0.28 1.05
CA LEU A 60 -7.23 0.89 0.64
C LEU A 60 -7.88 1.54 -0.58
N SER A 61 -8.03 2.86 -0.55
CA SER A 61 -8.50 3.59 -1.72
C SER A 61 -7.43 3.69 -2.81
N PRO A 62 -7.82 3.88 -4.09
CA PRO A 62 -6.85 4.20 -5.13
C PRO A 62 -6.06 5.49 -4.84
N ALA A 63 -6.64 6.43 -4.09
CA ALA A 63 -5.97 7.66 -3.68
C ALA A 63 -4.90 7.40 -2.62
N GLY A 64 -5.24 6.66 -1.56
CA GLY A 64 -4.29 6.25 -0.52
C GLY A 64 -3.16 5.38 -1.08
N PHE A 65 -3.44 4.52 -2.06
CA PHE A 65 -2.40 3.78 -2.77
C PHE A 65 -1.43 4.70 -3.53
N ARG A 66 -1.93 5.70 -4.26
CA ARG A 66 -1.07 6.67 -4.96
C ARG A 66 -0.23 7.50 -3.99
N GLU A 67 -0.79 7.88 -2.86
CA GLU A 67 -0.06 8.60 -1.81
C GLU A 67 1.05 7.75 -1.21
N ALA A 68 0.76 6.47 -0.92
CA ALA A 68 1.76 5.52 -0.42
C ALA A 68 2.91 5.27 -1.42
N LEU A 69 2.67 5.36 -2.73
CA LEU A 69 3.71 5.26 -3.76
C LEU A 69 4.58 6.52 -3.91
N ALA A 70 4.10 7.68 -3.44
CA ALA A 70 4.77 8.96 -3.61
C ALA A 70 5.70 9.33 -2.44
N THR A 71 5.82 8.45 -1.44
CA THR A 71 6.72 8.58 -0.29
C THR A 71 8.10 8.03 -0.63
#